data_AF-A0A9P6R2C2-F1
#
_entry.id   AF-A0A9P6R2C2-F1
#
_cell.length_a   1.000
_cell.length_b   1.000
_cell.length_c   1.000
_cell.angle_alpha   90.00
_cell.angle_beta   90.00
_cell.angle_gamma   90.00
#
_symmetry.space_group_name_H-M   'P 1'
#
loop_
_entity.id
_entity.type
_entity.pdbx_description
1 polymer ?
#
loop_
_entity_poly.entity_id
_entity_poly.type
_entity_poly.pdbx_seq_one_letter_code
_entity_poly.pdbx_strand_id
1 'polypeptide(L)'
;NRQHSNGYNSEIQMCISDVGFDLSDVVLPDGVTVNAYCGHLDNMVPIEAAREMGAKCGWDMHEFKFSGHGGPRMYMYAMEDYALEIQALERTKADKEQQFSEKSVYSYPF
;
A
#
# COMPACT_ATOMS: atom_id res chain seq x y z
N ASN A 1 2.35 9.17 33.34
CA ASN A 1 2.79 8.35 32.20
C ASN A 1 1.66 8.18 31.20
N ARG A 2 1.39 9.21 30.37
CA ARG A 2 0.59 9.04 29.15
C ARG A 2 1.57 8.59 28.07
N GLN A 3 1.60 7.30 27.77
CA GLN A 3 2.22 6.84 26.53
C GLN A 3 1.35 7.37 25.40
N HIS A 4 1.87 8.38 24.70
CA HIS A 4 1.41 8.70 23.36
C HIS A 4 1.84 7.52 22.48
N SER A 5 0.96 6.54 22.27
CA SER A 5 1.05 5.74 21.06
C SER A 5 0.74 6.72 19.93
N ASN A 6 1.77 7.19 19.23
CA ASN A 6 1.59 7.78 17.92
C ASN A 6 0.95 6.67 17.08
N GLY A 7 -0.38 6.69 16.97
CA GLY A 7 -1.26 5.64 16.44
C GLY A 7 -1.06 5.35 14.96
N TYR A 8 0.15 4.99 14.57
CA TYR A 8 0.43 4.29 13.34
C TYR A 8 0.14 2.82 13.63
N ASN A 9 -1.08 2.37 13.29
CA ASN A 9 -1.26 0.96 12.93
C ASN A 9 -0.28 0.73 11.78
N SER A 10 0.85 0.11 12.07
CA SER A 10 1.88 -0.16 11.07
C SER A 10 1.42 -1.32 10.22
N GLU A 11 0.92 -1.02 9.03
CA GLU A 11 0.53 -2.00 8.03
C GLU A 11 1.75 -2.35 7.17
N ILE A 12 2.03 -3.64 7.03
CA ILE A 12 3.05 -4.15 6.12
C ILE A 12 2.33 -4.74 4.92
N GLN A 13 2.65 -4.26 3.72
CA GLN A 13 2.16 -4.84 2.47
C GLN A 13 3.22 -5.76 1.89
N MET A 14 2.85 -7.00 1.56
CA MET A 14 3.79 -7.97 1.00
C MET A 14 3.15 -8.79 -0.12
N CYS A 15 3.94 -9.12 -1.14
CA CYS A 15 3.58 -10.15 -2.11
C CYS A 15 4.02 -11.51 -1.59
N ILE A 16 3.13 -12.49 -1.62
CA ILE A 16 3.53 -13.89 -1.45
C ILE A 16 4.11 -14.34 -2.79
N SER A 17 5.37 -14.00 -3.02
CA SER A 17 6.07 -14.27 -4.29
C SER A 17 7.32 -15.12 -4.14
N ASP A 18 7.63 -15.66 -2.96
CA ASP A 18 8.86 -16.45 -2.81
C ASP A 18 8.58 -17.73 -2.06
N VAL A 19 8.92 -18.85 -2.72
CA VAL A 19 8.96 -20.19 -2.13
C VAL A 19 10.02 -20.18 -1.04
N GLY A 20 9.62 -20.29 0.23
CA GLY A 20 10.53 -20.64 1.32
C GLY A 20 10.66 -19.67 2.49
N PHE A 21 9.86 -18.60 2.55
CA PHE A 21 9.82 -17.78 3.76
C PHE A 21 8.86 -18.38 4.79
N ASP A 22 9.33 -19.32 5.63
CA ASP A 22 8.61 -19.70 6.85
C ASP A 22 8.68 -18.54 7.84
N LEU A 23 7.82 -17.55 7.64
CA LEU A 23 7.67 -16.39 8.52
C LEU A 23 6.93 -16.75 9.82
N SER A 24 6.61 -18.03 10.07
CA SER A 24 5.98 -18.43 11.34
C SER A 24 6.81 -18.09 12.56
N ASP A 25 8.12 -17.96 12.37
CA ASP A 25 9.06 -17.62 13.44
C ASP A 25 9.28 -16.11 13.59
N VAL A 26 8.68 -15.30 12.70
CA VAL A 26 8.78 -13.84 12.77
C VAL A 26 7.72 -13.30 13.70
N VAL A 27 8.15 -12.95 14.91
CA VAL A 27 7.31 -12.25 15.89
C VAL A 27 7.16 -10.79 15.45
N LEU A 28 5.95 -10.43 15.02
CA LEU A 28 5.60 -9.06 14.70
C LEU A 28 5.30 -8.27 15.99
N PRO A 29 5.70 -6.99 16.07
CA PRO A 29 5.29 -6.11 17.16
C PRO A 29 3.77 -6.03 17.31
N ASP A 30 3.28 -5.85 18.53
CA ASP A 30 1.86 -5.66 18.81
C ASP A 30 1.26 -4.51 17.99
N GLY A 31 0.14 -4.77 17.32
CA GLY A 31 -0.58 -3.79 16.50
C GLY A 31 -0.08 -3.66 15.06
N VAL A 32 0.85 -4.51 14.62
CA VAL A 32 1.25 -4.63 13.21
C VAL A 32 0.31 -5.58 12.47
N THR A 33 -0.24 -5.13 11.34
CA THR A 33 -1.04 -5.96 10.43
C THR A 33 -0.24 -6.23 9.17
N VAL A 34 -0.21 -7.48 8.71
CA VAL A 34 0.37 -7.84 7.41
C VAL A 34 -0.76 -8.03 6.41
N ASN A 35 -0.74 -7.23 5.35
CA ASN A 35 -1.57 -7.39 4.16
C ASN A 35 -0.77 -8.18 3.11
N ALA A 36 -1.16 -9.42 2.87
CA ALA A 36 -0.46 -10.35 2.00
C ALA A 36 -1.23 -10.54 0.69
N TYR A 37 -0.59 -10.24 -0.43
CA TYR A 37 -1.18 -10.27 -1.77
C TYR A 37 -0.69 -11.48 -2.56
N CYS A 38 -1.60 -12.25 -3.17
CA CYS A 38 -1.27 -13.47 -3.91
C CYS A 38 -2.12 -13.65 -5.18
N GLY A 39 -1.57 -14.36 -6.16
CA GLY A 39 -2.23 -14.66 -7.42
C GLY A 39 -2.98 -15.99 -7.36
N HIS A 40 -4.25 -16.00 -7.78
CA HIS A 40 -5.05 -17.23 -7.79
C HIS A 40 -4.55 -18.27 -8.81
N LEU A 41 -3.86 -17.81 -9.86
CA LEU A 41 -3.28 -18.64 -10.93
C LEU A 41 -1.75 -18.76 -10.77
N ASP A 42 -1.22 -18.47 -9.58
CA ASP A 42 0.20 -18.63 -9.29
C ASP A 42 0.58 -20.11 -9.30
N ASN A 43 1.49 -20.47 -10.20
CA ASN A 43 2.00 -21.82 -10.38
C ASN A 43 3.31 -22.08 -9.63
N MET A 44 3.90 -21.05 -9.01
CA MET A 44 5.09 -21.17 -8.16
C MET A 44 4.71 -21.23 -6.69
N VAL A 45 3.74 -20.42 -6.25
CA VAL A 45 3.13 -20.51 -4.92
C VAL A 45 1.63 -20.76 -5.09
N PRO A 46 1.17 -22.02 -5.01
CA PRO A 46 -0.25 -22.34 -5.12
C PRO A 46 -1.09 -21.60 -4.09
N ILE A 47 -2.31 -21.21 -4.48
CA ILE A 47 -3.20 -20.41 -3.64
C ILE A 47 -3.53 -21.10 -2.31
N GLU A 48 -3.61 -22.42 -2.29
CA GLU A 48 -3.83 -23.20 -1.08
C GLU A 48 -2.68 -23.03 -0.08
N ALA A 49 -1.43 -23.05 -0.54
CA ALA A 49 -0.25 -22.85 0.31
C ALA A 49 -0.18 -21.41 0.83
N ALA A 50 -0.54 -20.43 0.01
CA ALA A 50 -0.63 -19.03 0.42
C ALA A 50 -1.67 -18.83 1.53
N ARG A 51 -2.86 -19.43 1.39
CA ARG A 51 -3.93 -19.38 2.40
C ARG A 51 -3.53 -20.06 3.71
N GLU A 52 -2.91 -21.23 3.62
CA GLU A 52 -2.43 -21.95 4.81
C GLU A 52 -1.44 -21.10 5.60
N MET A 53 -0.48 -20.47 4.91
CA MET A 53 0.49 -19.58 5.55
C MET A 53 -0.19 -18.34 6.16
N GLY A 54 -1.10 -17.70 5.43
CA GLY A 54 -1.85 -16.54 5.92
C GLY A 54 -2.64 -16.86 7.18
N ALA A 55 -3.29 -18.02 7.23
CA ALA A 55 -4.00 -18.50 8.42
C ALA A 55 -3.04 -18.82 9.59
N LYS A 56 -1.91 -19.48 9.32
CA LYS A 56 -0.87 -19.80 10.32
C LYS A 56 -0.30 -18.54 10.97
N CYS A 57 -0.10 -17.48 10.19
CA CYS A 57 0.58 -16.27 10.62
C CYS A 57 -0.37 -15.11 10.98
N GLY A 58 -1.69 -15.28 10.80
CA GLY A 58 -2.68 -14.24 11.09
C GLY A 58 -2.62 -13.03 10.13
N TRP A 59 -2.26 -13.26 8.87
CA TRP A 59 -2.18 -12.21 7.85
C TRP A 59 -3.55 -11.93 7.23
N ASP A 60 -3.78 -10.69 6.80
CA ASP A 60 -4.92 -10.33 5.96
C ASP A 60 -4.59 -10.66 4.50
N MET A 61 -5.38 -11.53 3.88
CA MET A 61 -5.07 -12.15 2.60
C MET A 61 -5.88 -11.52 1.46
N HIS A 62 -5.16 -11.06 0.43
CA HIS A 62 -5.72 -10.41 -0.75
C HIS A 62 -5.44 -11.25 -2.00
N GLU A 63 -6.49 -11.87 -2.55
CA GLU A 63 -6.38 -12.82 -3.67
C GLU A 63 -6.81 -12.21 -5.01
N PHE A 64 -5.95 -12.32 -6.03
CA PHE A 64 -6.23 -11.84 -7.37
C PHE A 64 -6.66 -12.98 -8.30
N LYS A 65 -7.96 -13.04 -8.61
CA LYS A 65 -8.64 -14.17 -9.29
C LYS A 65 -8.11 -14.57 -10.67
N PHE A 66 -7.38 -13.71 -11.37
CA PHE A 66 -6.86 -13.96 -12.73
C PHE A 66 -5.38 -13.61 -12.85
N SER A 67 -4.65 -13.72 -11.74
CA SER A 67 -3.29 -13.25 -11.62
C SER A 67 -2.36 -14.42 -11.37
N GLY A 68 -1.28 -14.49 -12.13
CA GLY A 68 -0.16 -15.39 -11.84
C GLY A 68 0.81 -14.75 -10.84
N HIS A 69 1.95 -15.40 -10.64
CA HIS A 69 2.92 -15.04 -9.61
C HIS A 69 3.35 -13.57 -9.54
N GLY A 70 3.68 -12.96 -10.68
CA GLY A 70 4.15 -11.58 -10.72
C GLY A 70 3.03 -10.53 -10.63
N GLY A 71 1.77 -10.93 -10.80
CA GLY A 71 0.68 -9.97 -10.95
C GLY A 71 0.35 -9.17 -9.69
N PRO A 72 0.33 -9.74 -8.47
CA PRO A 72 0.20 -8.95 -7.23
C PRO A 72 1.25 -7.86 -7.11
N ARG A 73 2.52 -8.16 -7.44
CA ARG A 73 3.62 -7.18 -7.41
C ARG A 73 3.41 -6.04 -8.39
N MET A 74 3.04 -6.37 -9.64
CA MET A 74 2.76 -5.36 -10.65
C MET A 74 1.55 -4.49 -10.29
N TYR A 75 0.53 -5.07 -9.64
CA TYR A 75 -0.63 -4.32 -9.17
C TYR A 75 -0.24 -3.33 -8.07
N MET A 76 0.58 -3.75 -7.10
CA MET A 76 1.07 -2.85 -6.04
C MET A 76 1.84 -1.66 -6.62
N TYR A 77 2.77 -1.89 -7.56
CA TYR A 77 3.47 -0.79 -8.23
C TYR A 77 2.53 0.14 -9.02
N ALA A 78 1.53 -0.41 -9.71
CA ALA A 78 0.56 0.41 -10.43
C ALA A 78 -0.26 1.30 -9.47
N MET A 79 -0.61 0.79 -8.29
CA MET A 79 -1.33 1.56 -7.27
C MET A 79 -0.44 2.65 -6.64
N GLU A 80 0.84 2.37 -6.40
CA GLU A 80 1.83 3.35 -5.93
C GLU A 80 2.01 4.48 -6.95
N ASP A 81 2.21 4.14 -8.23
CA ASP A 81 2.36 5.12 -9.30
C ASP A 81 1.11 6.00 -9.43
N TYR A 82 -0.08 5.39 -9.38
CA TYR A 82 -1.34 6.14 -9.42
C TYR A 82 -1.50 7.08 -8.23
N ALA A 83 -1.16 6.64 -7.02
CA ALA A 83 -1.21 7.48 -5.82
C ALA A 83 -0.26 8.69 -5.92
N LEU A 84 0.95 8.48 -6.45
CA LEU A 84 1.91 9.55 -6.70
C LEU A 84 1.40 10.55 -7.74
N GLU A 85 0.75 10.08 -8.81
CA GLU A 85 0.15 10.94 -9.82
C GLU A 85 -0.97 11.81 -9.24
N ILE A 86 -1.87 11.22 -8.44
CA ILE A 86 -2.93 11.97 -7.76
C ILE A 86 -2.35 13.05 -6.84
N GLN A 87 -1.33 12.72 -6.04
CA GLN A 87 -0.68 13.71 -5.18
C GLN A 87 -0.03 14.84 -5.98
N ALA A 88 0.56 14.55 -7.13
CA ALA A 88 1.13 15.56 -8.01
C ALA A 88 0.05 16.50 -8.59
N LEU A 89 -1.11 15.94 -8.99
CA LEU A 89 -2.26 16.71 -9.46
C LEU A 89 -2.85 17.61 -8.36
N GLU A 90 -2.95 17.11 -7.13
CA GLU A 90 -3.43 17.89 -5.98
C GLU A 90 -2.49 19.05 -5.65
N ARG A 91 -1.17 18.82 -5.61
CA ARG A 91 -0.17 19.89 -5.43
C ARG A 91 -0.27 20.95 -6.52
N THR A 92 -0.38 20.51 -7.77
CA THR A 92 -0.51 21.43 -8.92
C THR A 92 -1.79 22.26 -8.85
N LYS A 93 -2.90 21.71 -8.33
CA LYS A 93 -4.14 22.47 -8.09
C LYS A 93 -3.94 23.52 -7.00
N ALA A 94 -3.34 23.14 -5.87
CA ALA A 94 -3.07 24.06 -4.77
C ALA A 94 -2.15 25.22 -5.19
N ASP A 95 -1.10 24.93 -5.97
CA ASP A 95 -0.17 25.96 -6.48
C ASP A 95 -0.88 26.95 -7.43
N LYS A 96 -1.79 26.47 -8.27
CA LYS A 96 -2.61 27.33 -9.14
C LYS A 96 -3.55 28.22 -8.34
N GLU A 97 -4.24 27.67 -7.34
CA GLU A 97 -5.13 28.44 -6.47
C GLU A 97 -4.39 29.54 -5.69
N GLN A 98 -3.17 29.25 -5.22
CA GLN A 98 -2.31 30.25 -4.59
C GLN A 98 -1.88 31.36 -5.56
N GLN A 99 -1.47 31.02 -6.79
CA GLN A 99 -1.11 32.01 -7.83
C GLN A 99 -2.27 32.94 -8.23
N PHE A 100 -3.51 32.46 -8.20
CA PHE A 100 -4.69 33.31 -8.46
C PHE A 100 -5.01 34.23 -7.27
N SER A 101 -4.69 33.84 -6.04
CA SER A 101 -4.88 34.70 -4.86
C SER A 101 -3.90 35.88 -4.82
N GLU A 102 -2.65 35.66 -5.25
CA GLU A 102 -1.60 36.69 -5.21
C GLU A 102 -1.72 37.74 -6.33
N LYS A 103 -2.40 37.45 -7.44
CA LYS A 103 -2.59 38.41 -8.55
C LYS A 103 -3.71 39.45 -8.35
N SER A 104 -4.40 39.46 -7.21
CA SER A 104 -5.53 40.38 -6.97
C SER A 104 -5.14 41.79 -6.48
N VAL A 105 -3.84 42.10 -6.33
CA VAL A 105 -3.37 43.41 -5.83
C VAL A 105 -2.72 44.25 -6.94
N TYR A 106 -3.52 44.68 -7.92
CA TYR A 106 -3.19 45.87 -8.72
C TYR A 106 -4.43 46.75 -8.86
N SER A 107 -4.63 47.61 -7.87
CA SER A 107 -5.53 48.76 -7.97
C SER A 107 -4.88 49.81 -8.88
N TYR A 108 -5.55 50.15 -9.99
CA TYR A 108 -5.17 51.25 -10.87
C TYR A 108 -5.21 52.59 -10.11
N PRO A 109 -4.16 53.43 -10.16
CA PRO A 109 -4.29 54.84 -9.81
C PRO A 109 -4.87 55.59 -11.01
N PHE A 110 -5.97 56.29 -10.77
CA PHE A 110 -6.46 57.39 -11.61
C PHE A 110 -5.49 58.57 -11.57
#